data_AF-A0A960P4G4-F1
#
_entry.id   AF-A0A960P4G4-F1
#
_cell.length_a   1.000
_cell.length_b   1.000
_cell.length_c   1.000
_cell.angle_alpha   90.00
_cell.angle_beta   90.00
_cell.angle_gamma   90.00
#
_symmetry.space_group_name_H-M   'P 1'
#
loop_
_entity.id
_entity.type
_entity.pdbx_description
1 polymer ?
#
loop_
_entity_poly.entity_id
_entity_poly.type
_entity_poly.pdbx_seq_one_letter_code
_entity_poly.pdbx_strand_id
1 'polypeptide(L)'
;MSDEHAPPDDPSASDQRRAASHDIPLHAMLDLRWEWPDKGVDVAEVRMPVAPPAFGFGPNLHGGAIATMVDLACALAAARGTDFDPERES
;
A
#
# COMPACT_ATOMS: atom_id res chain seq x y z
N MET A 1 -36.70 14.01 11.88
CA MET A 1 -35.27 14.34 11.85
C MET A 1 -34.65 13.33 10.91
N SER A 2 -34.26 13.82 9.75
CA SER A 2 -33.84 13.01 8.60
C SER A 2 -32.51 12.33 8.92
N ASP A 3 -32.44 11.02 8.66
CA ASP A 3 -31.18 10.29 8.54
C ASP A 3 -30.35 10.96 7.45
N GLU A 4 -29.25 11.59 7.85
CA GLU A 4 -28.23 12.11 6.94
C GLU A 4 -27.48 10.91 6.38
N HIS A 5 -27.94 10.44 5.22
CA HIS A 5 -27.26 9.42 4.42
C HIS A 5 -25.93 10.01 3.96
N ALA A 6 -24.86 9.74 4.72
CA ALA A 6 -23.49 10.01 4.31
C ALA A 6 -23.29 9.41 2.89
N PRO A 7 -22.69 10.14 1.95
CA PRO A 7 -22.52 9.64 0.59
C PRO A 7 -21.69 8.34 0.65
N PRO A 8 -22.07 7.30 -0.12
CA PRO A 8 -21.31 6.07 -0.18
C PRO A 8 -19.89 6.39 -0.65
N ASP A 9 -18.90 5.83 0.05
CA ASP A 9 -17.46 5.87 -0.27
C ASP A 9 -17.31 5.80 -1.79
N ASP A 10 -16.86 6.88 -2.45
CA ASP A 10 -16.78 6.90 -3.91
C ASP A 10 -15.79 5.83 -4.35
N PRO A 11 -16.27 4.70 -4.92
CA PRO A 11 -15.40 3.58 -5.24
C PRO A 11 -14.32 4.00 -6.26
N SER A 12 -14.64 4.98 -7.10
CA SER A 12 -13.73 5.49 -8.12
C SER A 12 -12.55 6.26 -7.53
N ALA A 13 -12.74 7.02 -6.45
CA ALA A 13 -11.68 7.77 -5.78
C ALA A 13 -10.72 6.82 -5.05
N SER A 14 -11.26 5.80 -4.38
CA SER A 14 -10.46 4.77 -3.72
C SER A 14 -9.67 3.93 -4.73
N ASP A 15 -10.26 3.57 -5.85
CA ASP A 15 -9.56 2.81 -6.90
C ASP A 15 -8.49 3.66 -7.61
N GLN A 16 -8.71 4.97 -7.80
CA GLN A 16 -7.68 5.89 -8.31
C GLN A 16 -6.48 5.99 -7.36
N ARG A 17 -6.69 6.09 -6.05
CA ARG A 17 -5.60 6.11 -5.06
C ARG A 17 -4.81 4.80 -5.06
N ARG A 18 -5.50 3.66 -5.21
CA ARG A 18 -4.88 2.33 -5.32
C ARG A 18 -4.06 2.17 -6.60
N ALA A 19 -4.52 2.72 -7.71
CA ALA A 19 -3.74 2.75 -8.95
C ALA A 19 -2.50 3.63 -8.78
N ALA A 20 -2.67 4.84 -8.23
CA ALA A 20 -1.60 5.80 -8.03
C ALA A 20 -0.53 5.32 -7.03
N SER A 21 -0.85 4.39 -6.12
CA SER A 21 0.14 3.88 -5.16
C SER A 21 1.26 3.08 -5.83
N HIS A 22 1.03 2.50 -7.02
CA HIS A 22 2.08 1.89 -7.84
C HIS A 22 3.05 2.91 -8.43
N ASP A 23 2.60 4.15 -8.63
CA ASP A 23 3.38 5.22 -9.25
C ASP A 23 4.13 6.10 -8.24
N ILE A 24 4.02 5.81 -6.94
CA ILE A 24 4.79 6.52 -5.91
C ILE A 24 6.28 6.37 -6.24
N PRO A 25 7.06 7.47 -6.33
CA PRO A 25 8.43 7.43 -6.84
C PRO A 25 9.34 6.42 -6.14
N LEU A 26 9.18 6.27 -4.82
CA LEU A 26 9.94 5.29 -4.04
C LEU A 26 9.55 3.85 -4.37
N HIS A 27 8.27 3.55 -4.58
CA HIS A 27 7.79 2.21 -4.95
C HIS A 27 8.27 1.83 -6.36
N ALA A 28 8.17 2.78 -7.30
CA ALA A 28 8.64 2.60 -8.66
C ALA A 28 10.16 2.41 -8.74
N MET A 29 10.93 3.20 -7.98
CA MET A 29 12.40 3.10 -7.93
C MET A 29 12.86 1.71 -7.44
N LEU A 30 12.18 1.14 -6.47
CA LEU A 30 12.48 -0.19 -5.92
C LEU A 30 11.81 -1.33 -6.70
N ASP A 31 11.01 -1.02 -7.73
CA ASP A 31 10.20 -1.98 -8.48
C ASP A 31 9.39 -2.89 -7.54
N LEU A 32 8.70 -2.26 -6.57
CA LEU A 32 7.83 -2.97 -5.64
C LEU A 32 6.61 -3.50 -6.41
N ARG A 33 6.30 -4.78 -6.21
CA ARG A 33 5.20 -5.48 -6.88
C ARG A 33 4.28 -6.10 -5.84
N TRP A 34 3.01 -5.77 -5.93
CA TRP A 34 1.97 -6.29 -5.05
C TRP A 34 0.63 -6.27 -5.79
N GLU A 35 -0.31 -7.01 -5.25
CA GLU A 35 -1.73 -6.87 -5.56
C GLU A 35 -2.43 -6.41 -4.29
N TRP A 36 -3.56 -5.71 -4.44
CA TRP A 36 -4.36 -5.37 -3.28
C TRP A 36 -5.05 -6.63 -2.74
N PRO A 37 -4.90 -6.97 -1.45
CA PRO A 37 -5.63 -8.09 -0.87
C PRO A 37 -7.14 -7.87 -0.97
N ASP A 38 -7.88 -8.98 -1.05
CA ASP A 38 -9.34 -8.95 -0.94
C ASP A 38 -9.77 -8.38 0.41
N LYS A 39 -10.97 -7.80 0.48
CA LYS A 39 -11.51 -7.25 1.72
C LYS A 39 -11.65 -8.36 2.77
N GLY A 40 -11.16 -8.11 3.99
CA GLY A 40 -11.18 -9.06 5.10
C GLY A 40 -9.99 -10.01 5.14
N VAL A 41 -9.07 -9.94 4.17
CA VAL A 41 -7.81 -10.68 4.19
C VAL A 41 -6.76 -9.87 4.97
N ASP A 42 -6.09 -10.52 5.92
CA ASP A 42 -5.07 -9.94 6.81
C ASP A 42 -3.62 -10.26 6.39
N VAL A 43 -3.45 -10.88 5.23
CA VAL A 43 -2.15 -11.21 4.64
C VAL A 43 -1.95 -10.39 3.36
N ALA A 44 -0.78 -9.76 3.24
CA ALA A 44 -0.34 -9.08 2.04
C ALA A 44 1.04 -9.58 1.61
N GLU A 45 1.25 -9.68 0.30
CA GLU A 45 2.53 -10.04 -0.28
C GLU A 45 3.08 -8.85 -1.09
N VAL A 46 4.32 -8.46 -0.77
CA VAL A 46 5.08 -7.48 -1.55
C VAL A 46 6.38 -8.13 -2.01
N ARG A 47 6.67 -8.03 -3.30
CA ARG A 47 7.91 -8.52 -3.90
C ARG A 47 8.76 -7.34 -4.33
N MET A 48 10.04 -7.37 -3.96
CA MET A 48 11.05 -6.41 -4.40
C MET A 48 12.17 -7.19 -5.11
N PRO A 49 12.44 -6.95 -6.39
CA PRO A 49 13.60 -7.56 -7.04
C PRO A 49 14.91 -7.02 -6.46
N VAL A 50 15.91 -7.88 -6.37
CA VAL A 50 17.27 -7.45 -6.02
C VAL A 50 17.90 -6.79 -7.25
N ALA A 51 17.84 -5.46 -7.29
CA ALA A 51 18.32 -4.64 -8.40
C ALA A 51 19.21 -3.47 -7.89
N PRO A 52 20.03 -2.83 -8.74
CA PRO A 52 20.95 -1.77 -8.31
C PRO A 52 20.34 -0.68 -7.41
N PRO A 53 19.10 -0.20 -7.63
CA PRO A 53 18.48 0.81 -6.76
C PRO A 53 18.23 0.35 -5.31
N ALA A 54 18.19 -0.96 -5.04
CA ALA A 54 17.97 -1.52 -3.70
C ALA A 54 19.26 -1.62 -2.86
N PHE A 55 20.43 -1.30 -3.43
CA PHE A 55 21.72 -1.35 -2.74
C PHE A 55 22.09 0.02 -2.15
N GLY A 56 22.83 -0.03 -1.05
CA GLY A 56 23.45 1.16 -0.45
C GLY A 56 24.85 1.42 -1.01
N PHE A 57 25.71 2.06 -0.22
CA PHE A 57 27.13 2.27 -0.56
C PHE A 57 27.96 0.97 -0.61
N GLY A 58 27.43 -0.15 -0.12
CA GLY A 58 28.11 -1.44 -0.05
C GLY A 58 27.42 -2.53 -0.87
N PRO A 59 27.96 -3.76 -0.87
CA PRO A 59 27.45 -4.87 -1.69
C PRO A 59 26.15 -5.51 -1.14
N ASN A 60 25.61 -4.99 -0.03
CA ASN A 60 24.43 -5.54 0.63
C ASN A 60 23.19 -4.72 0.27
N LEU A 61 22.02 -5.38 0.31
CA LEU A 61 20.74 -4.69 0.26
C LEU A 61 20.69 -3.58 1.31
N HIS A 62 20.21 -2.41 0.89
CA HIS A 62 20.04 -1.27 1.76
C HIS A 62 18.94 -1.55 2.78
N GLY A 63 19.22 -1.31 4.07
CA GLY A 63 18.23 -1.52 5.13
C GLY A 63 16.94 -0.73 4.91
N GLY A 64 17.03 0.47 4.34
CA GLY A 64 15.85 1.26 3.97
C GLY A 64 15.01 0.63 2.85
N ALA A 65 15.60 -0.07 1.88
CA ALA A 65 14.83 -0.76 0.84
C ALA A 65 14.01 -1.92 1.43
N ILE A 66 14.62 -2.68 2.35
CA ILE A 66 13.94 -3.73 3.11
C ILE A 66 12.83 -3.13 3.98
N ALA A 67 13.12 -2.04 4.69
CA ALA A 67 12.16 -1.37 5.54
C ALA A 67 10.94 -0.88 4.74
N THR A 68 11.14 -0.28 3.56
CA THR A 68 10.05 0.15 2.68
C THR A 68 9.19 -1.03 2.22
N MET A 69 9.79 -2.14 1.85
CA MET A 69 9.03 -3.34 1.45
C MET A 69 8.18 -3.89 2.61
N VAL A 70 8.75 -3.95 3.82
CA VAL A 70 8.03 -4.40 5.02
C VAL A 70 6.91 -3.44 5.40
N ASP A 71 7.18 -2.13 5.38
CA ASP A 71 6.21 -1.08 5.66
C ASP A 71 4.99 -1.18 4.72
N LEU A 72 5.24 -1.29 3.42
CA LEU A 72 4.17 -1.44 2.42
C LEU A 72 3.36 -2.72 2.66
N ALA A 73 4.00 -3.86 2.95
CA ALA A 73 3.28 -5.09 3.24
C ALA A 73 2.37 -4.96 4.47
N CYS A 74 2.86 -4.34 5.54
CA CYS A 74 2.07 -4.06 6.74
C CYS A 74 0.89 -3.12 6.45
N ALA A 75 1.12 -2.06 5.67
CA ALA A 75 0.08 -1.10 5.30
C ALA A 75 -1.04 -1.77 4.48
N LEU A 76 -0.67 -2.62 3.51
CA LEU A 76 -1.64 -3.37 2.69
C LEU A 76 -2.48 -4.33 3.55
N ALA A 77 -1.85 -5.07 4.45
CA ALA A 77 -2.54 -5.99 5.36
C ALA A 77 -3.49 -5.24 6.30
N ALA A 78 -3.05 -4.13 6.89
CA ALA A 78 -3.87 -3.33 7.80
C ALA A 78 -5.06 -2.68 7.08
N ALA A 79 -4.85 -2.14 5.87
CA ALA A 79 -5.88 -1.49 5.07
C ALA A 79 -6.98 -2.45 4.58
N ARG A 80 -6.70 -3.76 4.53
CA ARG A 80 -7.67 -4.77 4.06
C ARG A 80 -8.22 -5.67 5.15
N GLY A 81 -7.48 -5.86 6.23
CA GLY A 81 -7.90 -6.63 7.40
C GLY A 81 -8.88 -5.89 8.32
N THR A 82 -9.14 -4.60 8.06
CA THR A 82 -10.06 -3.79 8.86
C THR A 82 -11.18 -3.20 7.99
N ASP A 83 -12.33 -2.91 8.61
CA ASP A 83 -13.40 -2.10 8.01
C ASP A 83 -13.11 -0.58 8.14
N PHE A 84 -11.90 -0.22 8.59
CA PHE A 84 -11.51 1.16 8.82
C PHE A 84 -11.59 1.95 7.52
N ASP A 85 -12.45 2.97 7.52
CA ASP A 85 -12.54 3.94 6.43
C ASP A 85 -11.85 5.24 6.84
N PRO A 86 -10.66 5.55 6.27
CA PRO A 86 -9.92 6.76 6.59
C PRO A 86 -10.70 8.05 6.36
N GLU A 87 -11.69 8.07 5.46
CA GLU A 87 -12.48 9.26 5.15
C GLU A 87 -13.69 9.45 6.09
N ARG A 88 -14.13 8.38 6.77
CA ARG A 88 -15.23 8.41 7.73
C ARG A 88 -14.78 8.51 9.18
N GLU A 89 -13.58 8.03 9.47
CA GLU A 89 -13.04 7.90 10.82
C GLU A 89 -11.94 8.94 11.14
N SER A 90 -11.82 10.01 10.33
CA SER A 90 -10.90 11.13 10.54
C SER A 90 -11.54 12.43 11.04
#